data_AF-A0A7S4SP41-F1
#
_entry.id   AF-A0A7S4SP41-F1
#
_cell.length_a   1.000
_cell.length_b   1.000
_cell.length_c   1.000
_cell.angle_alpha   90.00
_cell.angle_beta   90.00
_cell.angle_gamma   90.00
#
_symmetry.space_group_name_H-M   'P 1'
#
loop_
_entity.id
_entity.type
_entity.pdbx_description
1 polymer ?
#
loop_
_entity_poly.entity_id
_entity_poly.type
_entity_poly.pdbx_seq_one_letter_code
_entity_poly.pdbx_strand_id
1 'polypeptide(L)'
;ADDGWIDQELITKVQKRGAAIIEARKLSSAMSAANAAVKHVRDWVHGTAAGEYVSFAVISDGSYGIDEGLVYSFPVTISGGEYHIVQGLEVNEFSREKLEITKRELLEE
;
A
#
# COMPACT_ATOMS: atom_id res chain seq x y z
N ALA A 1 -21.76 -5.56 0.99
CA ALA A 1 -21.28 -6.12 2.27
C ALA A 1 -21.82 -5.17 3.34
N ASP A 2 -21.24 -5.08 4.55
CA ASP A 2 -21.49 -3.87 5.36
C ASP A 2 -20.52 -2.78 4.86
N ASP A 3 -20.96 -2.06 3.83
CA ASP A 3 -20.12 -1.12 3.09
C ASP A 3 -19.66 0.05 4.01
N GLY A 4 -20.44 0.38 5.04
CA GLY A 4 -20.05 1.39 6.04
C GLY A 4 -18.87 0.97 6.90
N TRP A 5 -18.76 -0.32 7.23
CA TRP A 5 -17.59 -0.82 7.96
C TRP A 5 -16.32 -0.78 7.10
N ILE A 6 -16.41 -1.14 5.81
CA ILE A 6 -15.26 -1.14 4.89
C ILE A 6 -14.81 0.29 4.59
N ASP A 7 -15.73 1.16 4.18
CA ASP A 7 -15.41 2.49 3.64
C ASP A 7 -15.04 3.51 4.73
N GLN A 8 -15.32 3.22 6.00
CA GLN A 8 -15.06 4.15 7.09
C GLN A 8 -14.26 3.52 8.22
N GLU A 9 -14.82 2.51 8.89
CA GLU A 9 -14.20 1.98 10.10
C GLU A 9 -12.86 1.30 9.83
N LEU A 10 -12.81 0.41 8.83
CA LEU A 10 -11.61 -0.33 8.49
C LEU A 10 -10.49 0.60 8.06
N ILE A 11 -10.77 1.52 7.12
CA ILE A 11 -9.81 2.50 6.62
C ILE A 11 -9.26 3.34 7.78
N THR A 12 -10.14 3.87 8.64
CA THR A 12 -9.73 4.69 9.78
C THR A 12 -8.89 3.90 10.78
N LYS A 13 -9.26 2.65 11.06
CA LYS A 13 -8.51 1.76 11.99
C LYS A 13 -7.12 1.45 11.46
N VAL A 14 -6.97 1.21 10.16
CA VAL A 14 -5.67 0.96 9.52
C VAL A 14 -4.80 2.22 9.55
N GLN A 15 -5.32 3.36 9.09
CA GLN A 15 -4.61 4.64 9.08
C GLN A 15 -4.11 5.05 10.48
N LYS A 16 -4.94 4.85 11.51
CA LYS A 16 -4.61 5.25 12.89
C LYS A 16 -3.91 4.16 13.70
N ARG A 17 -3.57 3.01 13.10
CA ARG A 17 -3.05 1.86 13.85
C ARG A 17 -1.74 2.16 14.58
N GLY A 18 -0.84 2.93 13.97
CA GLY A 18 0.43 3.34 14.58
C GLY A 18 0.21 4.15 15.87
N ALA A 19 -0.68 5.15 15.80
CA ALA A 19 -1.05 5.97 16.96
C ALA A 19 -1.68 5.13 18.08
N ALA A 20 -2.58 4.20 17.75
CA ALA A 20 -3.19 3.30 18.72
C ALA A 20 -2.15 2.41 19.44
N ILE A 21 -1.11 1.96 18.73
CA ILE A 21 -0.02 1.18 19.36
C ILE A 21 0.80 2.06 20.29
N ILE A 22 1.10 3.31 19.88
CA ILE A 22 1.83 4.28 20.72
C ILE A 22 1.04 4.59 21.98
N GLU A 23 -0.27 4.82 21.88
CA GLU A 23 -1.13 5.07 23.04
C GLU A 23 -1.12 3.89 24.01
N ALA A 24 -1.27 2.66 23.50
CA ALA A 24 -1.34 1.46 24.33
C ALA A 24 0.01 1.08 24.96
N ARG A 25 1.10 1.20 24.22
CA ARG A 25 2.43 0.70 24.64
C ARG A 25 3.37 1.81 25.13
N LYS A 26 3.04 3.07 24.88
CA LYS A 26 3.92 4.26 25.02
C LYS A 26 5.22 4.14 24.22
N LEU A 27 5.26 3.22 23.28
CA LEU A 27 6.40 2.87 22.44
C LEU A 27 5.91 2.67 21.01
N SER A 28 6.79 2.94 20.05
CA SER A 28 6.47 2.76 18.63
C SER A 28 6.22 1.28 18.28
N SER A 29 5.60 1.07 17.12
CA SER A 29 5.31 -0.25 16.54
C SER A 29 6.56 -0.90 15.89
N ALA A 30 7.74 -0.74 16.52
CA ALA A 30 9.04 -1.09 15.95
C ALA A 30 9.15 -2.54 15.46
N MET A 31 8.68 -3.52 16.25
CA MET A 31 8.78 -4.94 15.88
C MET A 31 7.92 -5.28 14.64
N SER A 32 6.71 -4.72 14.55
CA SER A 32 5.87 -4.91 13.36
C SER A 32 6.42 -4.20 12.14
N ALA A 33 7.03 -3.02 12.31
CA ALA A 33 7.69 -2.30 11.23
C ALA A 33 8.91 -3.08 10.70
N ALA A 34 9.75 -3.61 11.60
CA ALA A 34 10.88 -4.46 11.23
C ALA A 34 10.41 -5.72 10.48
N ASN A 35 9.35 -6.37 10.96
CA ASN A 35 8.77 -7.53 10.28
C ASN A 35 8.23 -7.17 8.88
N ALA A 36 7.60 -6.01 8.72
CA ALA A 36 7.14 -5.53 7.41
C ALA A 36 8.31 -5.29 6.45
N ALA A 37 9.38 -4.65 6.92
CA ALA A 37 10.60 -4.43 6.13
C ALA A 37 11.27 -5.76 5.71
N VAL A 38 11.36 -6.73 6.63
CA VAL A 38 11.89 -8.07 6.32
C VAL A 38 11.03 -8.77 5.27
N LYS A 39 9.70 -8.72 5.40
CA LYS A 39 8.79 -9.31 4.40
C LYS A 39 8.93 -8.63 3.04
N HIS A 40 9.03 -7.30 3.02
CA HIS A 40 9.25 -6.55 1.80
C HIS A 40 10.52 -7.02 1.07
N VAL A 41 11.67 -7.06 1.75
CA VAL A 41 12.91 -7.56 1.13
C VAL A 41 12.80 -9.04 0.74
N ARG A 42 12.16 -9.88 1.56
CA ARG A 42 11.94 -11.30 1.26
C ARG A 42 11.14 -11.48 -0.03
N ASP A 43 10.01 -10.79 -0.15
CA ASP A 43 9.12 -10.92 -1.32
C ASP A 43 9.81 -10.34 -2.56
N TRP A 44 10.65 -9.31 -2.40
CA TRP A 44 11.48 -8.81 -3.49
C TRP A 44 12.48 -9.86 -3.99
N VAL A 45 13.23 -10.48 -3.08
CA VAL A 45 14.29 -11.44 -3.42
C VAL A 45 13.74 -12.79 -3.89
N HIS A 46 12.66 -13.27 -3.27
CA HIS A 46 12.12 -14.62 -3.50
C HIS A 46 10.89 -14.64 -4.40
N GLY A 47 10.32 -13.48 -4.73
CA GLY A 47 9.08 -13.37 -5.49
C GLY A 47 7.82 -13.52 -4.64
N THR A 48 6.68 -13.24 -5.27
CA THR A 48 5.34 -13.44 -4.69
C THR A 48 4.78 -14.81 -5.08
N ALA A 49 3.84 -15.33 -4.29
CA ALA A 49 3.14 -16.56 -4.62
C ALA A 49 2.28 -16.38 -5.89
N ALA A 50 2.08 -17.47 -6.65
CA ALA A 50 1.29 -17.43 -7.87
C ALA A 50 -0.17 -17.04 -7.57
N GLY A 51 -0.67 -16.02 -8.27
CA GLY A 51 -2.03 -15.48 -8.06
C GLY A 51 -2.15 -14.50 -6.89
N GLU A 52 -1.07 -14.24 -6.17
CA GLU A 52 -1.04 -13.26 -5.08
C GLU A 52 -0.20 -12.03 -5.47
N TYR A 53 -0.60 -10.86 -4.96
CA TYR A 53 0.15 -9.62 -5.09
C TYR A 53 0.31 -8.96 -3.72
N VAL A 54 1.34 -8.14 -3.59
CA VAL A 54 1.68 -7.39 -2.38
C VAL A 54 1.69 -5.89 -2.66
N SER A 55 1.57 -5.08 -1.62
CA SER A 55 1.70 -3.63 -1.75
C SER A 55 3.16 -3.21 -1.66
N PHE A 56 3.67 -2.57 -2.71
CA PHE A 56 5.02 -2.00 -2.76
C PHE A 56 4.97 -0.55 -3.21
N ALA A 57 5.76 0.31 -2.56
CA ALA A 57 6.02 1.66 -3.07
C ALA A 57 7.09 1.56 -4.17
N VAL A 58 6.69 1.81 -5.41
CA VAL A 58 7.57 1.75 -6.59
C VAL A 58 7.41 3.02 -7.42
N ILE A 59 8.33 3.21 -8.37
CA ILE A 59 8.25 4.34 -9.30
C ILE A 59 7.07 4.09 -10.24
N SER A 60 6.12 5.02 -10.26
CA SER A 60 4.95 4.96 -11.14
C SER A 60 5.38 5.01 -12.61
N ASP A 61 4.72 4.18 -13.42
CA ASP A 61 4.79 4.13 -14.88
C ASP A 61 3.54 4.76 -15.55
N GLY A 62 2.77 5.55 -14.79
CA GLY A 62 1.48 6.11 -15.24
C GLY A 62 0.27 5.25 -14.87
N SER A 63 0.50 4.05 -14.32
CA SER A 63 -0.56 3.13 -13.91
C SER A 63 -1.60 3.80 -13.01
N TYR A 64 -2.87 3.48 -13.27
CA TYR A 64 -4.02 3.97 -12.51
C TYR A 64 -4.18 5.51 -12.46
N GLY A 65 -3.50 6.26 -13.34
CA GLY A 65 -3.57 7.72 -13.38
C GLY A 65 -2.64 8.43 -12.38
N ILE A 66 -1.67 7.69 -11.83
CA ILE A 66 -0.63 8.23 -10.96
C ILE A 66 0.54 8.72 -11.82
N ASP A 67 0.97 9.96 -11.62
CA ASP A 67 2.02 10.62 -12.39
C ASP A 67 3.31 9.78 -12.49
N GLU A 68 3.86 9.65 -13.71
CA GLU A 68 5.11 8.93 -13.96
C GLU A 68 6.27 9.51 -13.12
N GLY A 69 7.10 8.62 -12.57
CA GLY A 69 8.24 9.02 -11.73
C GLY A 69 7.92 9.21 -10.25
N LEU A 70 6.63 9.29 -9.86
CA LEU A 70 6.24 9.39 -8.46
C LEU A 70 6.44 8.04 -7.74
N VAL A 71 7.03 8.04 -6.55
CA VAL A 71 7.09 6.84 -5.71
C VAL A 71 5.73 6.66 -5.03
N TYR A 72 4.97 5.65 -5.48
CA TYR A 72 3.60 5.43 -5.04
C TYR A 72 3.37 3.94 -4.73
N SER A 73 2.46 3.64 -3.79
CA SER A 73 2.15 2.25 -3.44
C SER A 73 1.18 1.61 -4.42
N PHE A 74 1.64 0.55 -5.09
CA PHE A 74 0.85 -0.24 -6.03
C PHE A 74 0.73 -1.71 -5.59
N PRO A 75 -0.33 -2.41 -6.03
CA PRO A 75 -0.33 -3.87 -6.03
C PRO A 75 0.69 -4.37 -7.06
N VAL A 76 1.66 -5.19 -6.62
CA VAL A 76 2.69 -5.75 -7.49
C VAL A 76 2.80 -7.27 -7.32
N THR A 77 3.14 -7.94 -8.41
CA THR A 77 3.70 -9.30 -8.37
C THR A 77 5.21 -9.22 -8.53
N ILE A 78 5.95 -10.11 -7.88
CA ILE A 78 7.42 -10.12 -7.97
C ILE A 78 7.89 -11.48 -8.48
N SER A 79 8.76 -11.47 -9.47
CA SER A 79 9.41 -12.66 -10.00
C SER A 79 10.84 -12.34 -10.43
N GLY A 80 11.80 -13.17 -10.05
CA GLY A 80 13.20 -13.00 -10.47
C GLY A 80 13.86 -11.71 -9.97
N GLY A 81 13.38 -11.11 -8.88
CA GLY A 81 13.87 -9.83 -8.38
C GLY A 81 13.27 -8.59 -9.06
N GLU A 82 12.34 -8.78 -9.98
CA GLU A 82 11.64 -7.69 -10.68
C GLU A 82 10.17 -7.62 -10.24
N TYR A 83 9.73 -6.42 -9.89
CA TYR A 83 8.32 -6.15 -9.59
C TYR A 83 7.57 -5.79 -10.87
N HIS A 84 6.30 -6.16 -10.92
CA HIS A 84 5.39 -5.81 -12.00
C HIS A 84 4.09 -5.29 -11.38
N ILE A 85 3.70 -4.07 -11.73
CA ILE A 85 2.43 -3.49 -11.29
C ILE A 85 1.30 -4.33 -11.87
N VAL A 86 0.40 -4.82 -11.01
CA VAL A 86 -0.78 -5.57 -11.42
C VAL A 86 -1.68 -4.63 -12.20
N GLN A 87 -2.04 -5.02 -13.42
CA GLN A 87 -2.89 -4.24 -14.31
C GLN A 87 -4.33 -4.77 -14.33
N GLY A 88 -5.27 -3.93 -14.77
CA GLY A 88 -6.65 -4.33 -15.02
C GLY A 88 -7.54 -4.45 -13.78
N LEU A 89 -7.12 -3.92 -12.62
CA LEU A 89 -7.99 -3.84 -11.45
C LEU A 89 -9.03 -2.73 -11.65
N GLU A 90 -10.28 -3.03 -11.32
CA GLU A 90 -11.35 -2.04 -11.35
C GLU A 90 -11.19 -1.05 -10.20
N VAL A 91 -11.08 0.24 -10.54
CA VAL A 91 -11.02 1.33 -9.57
C VAL A 91 -12.33 2.10 -9.61
N ASN A 92 -13.20 1.82 -8.63
CA ASN A 92 -14.45 2.54 -8.44
C ASN A 92 -14.21 4.01 -8.03
N GLU A 93 -15.27 4.82 -8.05
CA GLU A 93 -15.19 6.27 -7.78
C GLU A 93 -14.63 6.58 -6.38
N PHE A 94 -15.09 5.86 -5.35
CA PHE A 94 -14.58 6.00 -3.98
C PHE A 94 -13.07 5.74 -3.89
N SER A 95 -12.60 4.64 -4.49
CA SER A 95 -11.18 4.28 -4.50
C SER A 95 -10.37 5.33 -5.25
N ARG A 96 -10.88 5.82 -6.39
CA ARG A 96 -10.23 6.87 -7.18
C ARG A 96 -10.05 8.16 -6.37
N GLU A 97 -11.08 8.58 -5.65
CA GLU A 97 -10.98 9.75 -4.78
C GLU A 97 -9.85 9.61 -3.74
N LYS A 98 -9.73 8.44 -3.09
CA LYS A 98 -8.68 8.19 -2.10
C LYS A 98 -7.28 8.16 -2.72
N LEU A 99 -7.14 7.52 -3.90
CA LEU A 99 -5.88 7.51 -4.63
C LEU A 99 -5.42 8.93 -4.98
N GLU A 100 -6.34 9.78 -5.46
CA GLU A 100 -6.07 11.18 -5.81
C GLU A 100 -5.70 12.05 -4.60
N ILE A 101 -6.31 11.82 -3.44
CA ILE A 101 -5.92 12.50 -2.20
C ILE A 101 -4.47 12.17 -1.85
N THR A 102 -4.12 10.88 -1.78
CA THR A 102 -2.75 10.45 -1.46
C THR A 102 -1.74 10.90 -2.53
N LYS A 103 -2.14 10.89 -3.81
CA LYS A 103 -1.28 11.40 -4.90
C LYS A 103 -0.95 12.88 -4.70
N ARG A 104 -1.95 13.70 -4.36
CA ARG A 104 -1.76 15.12 -4.10
C ARG A 104 -0.84 15.35 -2.91
N GLU A 105 -1.05 14.60 -1.81
CA GLU A 105 -0.17 14.68 -0.63
C GLU A 105 1.29 14.41 -1.00
N LEU A 106 1.57 13.36 -1.78
CA LEU A 106 2.93 13.01 -2.21
C LEU A 106 3.57 14.03 -3.17
N LEU A 107 2.77 14.81 -3.91
CA LEU A 107 3.26 15.88 -4.78
C LEU A 107 3.57 17.17 -4.02
N GLU A 108 3.04 17.31 -2.79
CA GLU A 108 3.25 18.47 -1.93
C GLU A 108 4.40 18.27 -0.91
N GLU A 109 4.93 17.04 -0.77
CA GLU A 109 6.12 16.72 0.04
C GLU A 109 7.42 17.29 -0.55
#